data_AF-A0A9W8V2N8-F1
#
_entry.id   AF-A0A9W8V2N8-F1
#
_cell.length_a   1.000
_cell.length_b   1.000
_cell.length_c   1.000
_cell.angle_alpha   90.00
_cell.angle_beta   90.00
_cell.angle_gamma   90.00
#
_symmetry.space_group_name_H-M   'P 1'
#
loop_
_entity.id
_entity.type
_entity.pdbx_description
1 polymer ?
#
loop_
_entity_poly.entity_id
_entity_poly.type
_entity_poly.pdbx_seq_one_letter_code
_entity_poly.pdbx_strand_id
1 'polypeptide(L)'
;MGLKQFNLDLRAATSNYNDPHVTNVRKGDSDGEIVFTYGLEGQPPLEIQALSTDADSYPRHSSFMIFTSSDHATKDMDEWLQSFAALTGGKNVTEVISLVSRRLTAKLSNSDPSIAVISSDEDEADGDSAFDSDDFSQDDEDEEEYRIDITPLPPRRPAARCAAGSPGSTTRLKRHLRDAKREGFCISVPFTKKVDNLSGIFSLSIRVSKLGIPEEALEAWDLKSSEYVVMLIKLPMGYPSATEFIRLPSDQSMVQFRFGKCASPKPSYHTMKRMFESDLSTESQHPPHKDNSRDSDHFLPLYMSASLNPLLNQEFPSLLQLRRSDNFSWDQAQTFKFDLSRGSHFRDASSSVKNSKDDRDSSADWFSLEFLRRDYVSAGEDLNIFLVAMQFGLQRLIKCTKYCMVCHQRMDGGFEAVKPFVCGNLLCLYQYLSLGFGQSIEHDIINSPAVVDLLISFFYSAVFSNRLREFPQGLGLKCADPGSLKDPSEHLDVEVSFRDKKIRFSSADYGSHKKMKEGDCVLLVIRPKEMTTPVPIVHSNSCGEAHVHH
;
A
#
# COMPACT_ATOMS: atom_id res chain seq x y z
N MET A 1 -32.89 8.60 -15.95
CA MET A 1 -33.34 8.46 -17.36
C MET A 1 -33.26 7.02 -17.85
N GLY A 2 -32.33 6.19 -17.35
CA GLY A 2 -32.16 4.80 -17.78
C GLY A 2 -33.37 3.90 -17.55
N LEU A 3 -34.06 4.02 -16.41
CA LEU A 3 -35.24 3.17 -16.12
C LEU A 3 -36.39 3.36 -17.13
N LYS A 4 -36.55 4.58 -17.68
CA LYS A 4 -37.54 4.83 -18.74
C LYS A 4 -37.16 4.11 -20.04
N GLN A 5 -35.88 4.15 -20.42
CA GLN A 5 -35.37 3.46 -21.60
C GLN A 5 -35.42 1.94 -21.44
N PHE A 6 -35.10 1.43 -20.25
CA PHE A 6 -35.21 0.01 -19.92
C PHE A 6 -36.64 -0.52 -20.14
N ASN A 7 -37.65 0.21 -19.64
CA ASN A 7 -39.05 -0.19 -19.81
C ASN A 7 -39.51 -0.10 -21.29
N LEU A 8 -38.94 0.80 -22.10
CA LEU A 8 -39.21 0.87 -23.54
C LEU A 8 -38.64 -0.35 -24.27
N ASP A 9 -37.38 -0.69 -24.00
CA ASP A 9 -36.71 -1.83 -24.62
C ASP A 9 -37.35 -3.16 -24.21
N LEU A 10 -37.81 -3.26 -22.96
CA LEU A 10 -38.56 -4.43 -22.48
C LEU A 10 -39.90 -4.59 -23.20
N ARG A 11 -40.65 -3.50 -23.42
CA ARG A 11 -41.90 -3.56 -24.19
C ARG A 11 -41.65 -3.99 -25.63
N ALA A 12 -40.57 -3.49 -26.24
CA ALA A 12 -40.18 -3.89 -27.59
C ALA A 12 -39.86 -5.40 -27.67
N ALA A 13 -39.15 -5.93 -26.67
CA ALA A 13 -38.86 -7.36 -26.56
C ALA A 13 -40.14 -8.19 -26.32
N THR A 14 -41.07 -7.76 -25.48
CA THR A 14 -42.33 -8.50 -25.26
C THR A 14 -43.20 -8.58 -26.52
N SER A 15 -43.18 -7.56 -27.39
CA SER A 15 -44.04 -7.53 -28.59
C SER A 15 -43.45 -8.24 -29.81
N ASN A 16 -42.12 -8.22 -30.01
CA ASN A 16 -41.49 -8.63 -31.28
C ASN A 16 -40.15 -9.40 -31.10
N TYR A 17 -39.99 -10.19 -30.04
CA TYR A 17 -38.79 -11.03 -29.90
C TYR A 17 -38.88 -12.28 -30.80
N ASN A 18 -37.91 -12.45 -31.69
CA ASN A 18 -37.91 -13.48 -32.73
C ASN A 18 -36.82 -14.54 -32.48
N ASP A 19 -37.04 -15.40 -31.49
CA ASP A 19 -36.19 -16.56 -31.18
C ASP A 19 -37.11 -17.77 -30.85
N PRO A 20 -36.99 -18.90 -31.56
CA PRO A 20 -37.86 -20.06 -31.34
C PRO A 20 -37.69 -20.72 -29.96
N HIS A 21 -36.57 -20.48 -29.27
CA HIS A 21 -36.29 -21.08 -27.97
C HIS A 21 -36.65 -20.18 -26.79
N VAL A 22 -37.12 -18.94 -27.02
CA VAL A 22 -37.48 -18.00 -25.95
C VAL A 22 -38.97 -17.69 -25.99
N THR A 23 -39.63 -17.85 -24.86
CA THR A 23 -41.06 -17.56 -24.68
C THR A 23 -41.28 -16.76 -23.39
N ASN A 24 -42.46 -16.16 -23.25
CA ASN A 24 -42.92 -15.53 -22.00
C ASN A 24 -42.01 -14.41 -21.44
N VAL A 25 -41.53 -13.51 -22.30
CA VAL A 25 -40.73 -12.33 -21.91
C VAL A 25 -41.60 -11.30 -21.18
N ARG A 26 -41.34 -11.08 -19.90
CA ARG A 26 -42.10 -10.16 -19.03
C ARG A 26 -41.20 -9.38 -18.07
N LYS A 27 -41.77 -8.34 -17.44
CA LYS A 27 -41.12 -7.62 -16.34
C LYS A 27 -41.10 -8.51 -15.08
N GLY A 28 -39.98 -8.51 -14.36
CA GLY A 28 -39.88 -9.12 -13.03
C GLY A 28 -40.49 -8.26 -11.91
N ASP A 29 -40.26 -8.67 -10.68
CA ASP A 29 -40.80 -8.03 -9.48
C ASP A 29 -40.01 -6.78 -9.07
N SER A 30 -38.74 -6.69 -9.50
CA SER A 30 -37.83 -5.57 -9.23
C SER A 30 -37.71 -4.60 -10.41
N ASP A 31 -37.36 -3.35 -10.13
CA ASP A 31 -37.01 -2.39 -11.18
C ASP A 31 -35.70 -2.78 -11.88
N GLY A 32 -35.72 -2.82 -13.22
CA GLY A 32 -34.59 -3.31 -14.00
C GLY A 32 -34.55 -4.83 -14.18
N GLU A 33 -35.61 -5.55 -13.81
CA GLU A 33 -35.69 -7.01 -13.92
C GLU A 33 -36.48 -7.51 -15.14
N ILE A 34 -35.93 -8.52 -15.80
CA ILE A 34 -36.51 -9.21 -16.96
C ILE A 34 -36.65 -10.68 -16.61
N VAL A 35 -37.80 -11.27 -16.91
CA VAL A 35 -38.05 -12.70 -16.76
C VAL A 35 -38.47 -13.28 -18.10
N PHE A 36 -37.87 -14.39 -18.52
CA PHE A 36 -38.25 -15.11 -19.73
C PHE A 36 -38.01 -16.62 -19.60
N THR A 37 -38.74 -17.41 -20.39
CA THR A 37 -38.63 -18.86 -20.39
C THR A 37 -37.84 -19.33 -21.60
N TYR A 38 -36.77 -20.09 -21.37
CA TYR A 38 -35.96 -20.74 -22.40
C TYR A 38 -36.34 -22.22 -22.53
N GLY A 39 -36.67 -22.68 -23.72
CA GLY A 39 -37.02 -24.07 -24.02
C GLY A 39 -36.24 -24.63 -25.19
N LEU A 40 -35.69 -25.83 -25.04
CA LEU A 40 -35.03 -26.59 -26.09
C LEU A 40 -35.70 -27.97 -26.19
N GLU A 41 -35.91 -28.48 -27.41
CA GLU A 41 -36.55 -29.79 -27.62
C GLU A 41 -35.80 -30.90 -26.85
N GLY A 42 -36.52 -31.65 -26.01
CA GLY A 42 -35.97 -32.74 -25.20
C GLY A 42 -35.40 -32.34 -23.83
N GLN A 43 -35.47 -31.07 -23.44
CA GLN A 43 -35.06 -30.56 -22.11
C GLN A 43 -36.24 -29.89 -21.39
N PRO A 44 -36.30 -29.91 -20.04
CA PRO A 44 -37.29 -29.13 -19.31
C PRO A 44 -37.06 -27.62 -19.54
N PRO A 45 -38.12 -26.80 -19.66
CA PRO A 45 -38.00 -25.37 -19.85
C PRO A 45 -37.37 -24.71 -18.61
N LEU A 46 -36.51 -23.71 -18.84
CA LEU A 46 -35.80 -22.95 -17.80
C LEU A 46 -36.38 -21.53 -17.72
N GLU A 47 -36.78 -21.11 -16.53
CA GLU A 47 -37.16 -19.74 -16.24
C GLU A 47 -35.92 -18.94 -15.85
N ILE A 48 -35.54 -18.00 -16.71
CA ILE A 48 -34.37 -17.15 -16.55
C ILE A 48 -34.81 -15.77 -16.05
N GLN A 49 -34.11 -15.30 -15.02
CA GLN A 49 -34.27 -13.96 -14.47
C GLN A 49 -32.98 -13.17 -14.67
N ALA A 50 -33.10 -11.99 -15.26
CA ALA A 50 -32.00 -11.08 -15.53
C ALA A 50 -32.27 -9.74 -14.84
N LEU A 51 -31.51 -9.43 -13.79
CA LEU A 51 -31.66 -8.22 -12.97
C LEU A 51 -30.55 -7.22 -13.28
N SER A 52 -30.94 -6.02 -13.72
CA SER A 52 -30.00 -4.92 -13.93
C SER A 52 -29.31 -4.49 -12.62
N THR A 53 -27.98 -4.39 -12.63
CA THR A 53 -27.17 -3.96 -11.48
C THR A 53 -27.30 -2.47 -11.17
N ASP A 54 -27.68 -1.68 -12.18
CA ASP A 54 -27.93 -0.24 -12.07
C ASP A 54 -28.93 0.18 -13.17
N ALA A 55 -30.21 0.19 -12.83
CA ALA A 55 -31.29 0.52 -13.77
C ALA A 55 -31.31 2.00 -14.17
N ASP A 56 -30.70 2.90 -13.38
CA ASP A 56 -30.70 4.35 -13.66
C ASP A 56 -29.69 4.73 -14.74
N SER A 57 -28.59 3.97 -14.82
CA SER A 57 -27.52 4.13 -15.81
C SER A 57 -27.69 3.27 -17.07
N TYR A 58 -28.84 2.59 -17.22
CA TYR A 58 -29.17 1.80 -18.40
C TYR A 58 -29.27 2.67 -19.67
N PRO A 59 -28.74 2.23 -20.84
CA PRO A 59 -28.00 0.99 -21.08
C PRO A 59 -26.46 1.10 -20.91
N ARG A 60 -25.89 2.31 -20.73
CA ARG A 60 -24.44 2.56 -20.91
C ARG A 60 -23.54 1.93 -19.84
N HIS A 61 -24.04 1.81 -18.61
CA HIS A 61 -23.27 1.26 -17.48
C HIS A 61 -24.01 0.16 -16.71
N SER A 62 -25.17 -0.27 -17.21
CA SER A 62 -25.92 -1.39 -16.62
C SER A 62 -25.36 -2.73 -17.11
N SER A 63 -25.00 -3.60 -16.18
CA SER A 63 -24.86 -5.05 -16.41
C SER A 63 -26.07 -5.77 -15.81
N PHE A 64 -26.29 -7.02 -16.18
CA PHE A 64 -27.34 -7.87 -15.66
C PHE A 64 -26.75 -9.01 -14.87
N MET A 65 -27.27 -9.28 -13.68
CA MET A 65 -27.09 -10.56 -12.99
C MET A 65 -28.11 -11.54 -13.57
N ILE A 66 -27.68 -12.78 -13.86
CA ILE A 66 -28.52 -13.76 -14.56
C ILE A 66 -28.57 -15.03 -13.71
N PHE A 67 -29.78 -15.48 -13.40
CA PHE A 67 -30.05 -16.65 -12.56
C PHE A 67 -31.27 -17.40 -13.09
N THR A 68 -31.45 -18.65 -12.64
CA THR A 68 -32.63 -19.46 -12.97
C THR A 68 -33.43 -19.78 -11.72
N SER A 69 -34.75 -19.70 -11.82
CA SER A 69 -35.68 -20.04 -10.72
C SER A 69 -36.27 -21.45 -10.87
N SER A 70 -35.82 -22.21 -11.86
CA SER A 70 -36.31 -23.57 -12.11
C SER A 70 -35.67 -24.61 -11.19
N ASP A 71 -36.50 -25.36 -10.47
CA ASP A 71 -36.09 -26.40 -9.50
C ASP A 71 -35.24 -27.54 -10.10
N HIS A 72 -35.31 -27.72 -11.43
CA HIS A 72 -34.54 -28.74 -12.15
C HIS A 72 -33.15 -28.25 -12.60
N ALA A 73 -32.80 -26.99 -12.34
CA ALA A 73 -31.46 -26.46 -12.61
C ALA A 73 -30.46 -26.97 -11.56
N THR A 74 -29.32 -27.49 -12.01
CA THR A 74 -28.20 -27.81 -11.09
C THR A 74 -27.57 -26.52 -10.58
N LYS A 75 -26.94 -26.54 -9.38
CA LYS A 75 -26.21 -25.36 -8.86
C LYS A 75 -25.15 -24.84 -9.83
N ASP A 76 -24.56 -25.73 -10.62
CA ASP A 76 -23.61 -25.41 -11.68
C ASP A 76 -24.21 -24.54 -12.80
N MET A 77 -25.54 -24.49 -12.92
CA MET A 77 -26.22 -23.65 -13.91
C MET A 77 -26.24 -22.19 -13.53
N ASP A 78 -26.51 -21.85 -12.27
CA ASP A 78 -26.49 -20.46 -11.80
C ASP A 78 -25.08 -19.88 -11.84
N GLU A 79 -24.08 -20.64 -11.39
CA GLU A 79 -22.66 -20.24 -11.49
C GLU A 79 -22.26 -20.00 -12.96
N TRP A 80 -22.74 -20.84 -13.87
CA TRP A 80 -22.45 -20.70 -15.28
C TRP A 80 -23.20 -19.53 -15.93
N LEU A 81 -24.48 -19.31 -15.62
CA LEU A 81 -25.24 -18.14 -16.07
C LEU A 81 -24.54 -16.85 -15.61
N GLN A 82 -24.08 -16.83 -14.36
CA GLN A 82 -23.37 -15.71 -13.78
C GLN A 82 -21.96 -15.53 -14.38
N SER A 83 -21.32 -16.60 -14.87
CA SER A 83 -19.97 -16.53 -15.47
C SER A 83 -19.88 -15.64 -16.72
N PHE A 84 -20.99 -15.47 -17.45
CA PHE A 84 -21.07 -14.60 -18.62
C PHE A 84 -21.99 -13.38 -18.44
N ALA A 85 -22.59 -13.20 -17.26
CA ALA A 85 -23.36 -12.01 -16.89
C ALA A 85 -22.61 -10.70 -17.18
N ALA A 86 -21.29 -10.66 -16.97
CA ALA A 86 -20.46 -9.48 -17.26
C ALA A 86 -20.45 -9.06 -18.76
N LEU A 87 -20.80 -9.97 -19.68
CA LEU A 87 -20.91 -9.68 -21.12
C LEU A 87 -22.19 -8.93 -21.50
N THR A 88 -23.11 -8.74 -20.55
CA THR A 88 -24.33 -7.94 -20.72
C THR A 88 -24.10 -6.44 -20.54
N GLY A 89 -22.89 -6.03 -20.11
CA GLY A 89 -22.55 -4.62 -19.92
C GLY A 89 -22.71 -3.81 -21.20
N GLY A 90 -23.49 -2.75 -21.15
CA GLY A 90 -23.75 -1.89 -22.32
C GLY A 90 -24.84 -2.40 -23.27
N LYS A 91 -25.42 -3.59 -23.00
CA LYS A 91 -26.41 -4.22 -23.88
C LYS A 91 -27.84 -3.82 -23.53
N ASN A 92 -28.68 -3.72 -24.55
CA ASN A 92 -30.11 -3.53 -24.35
C ASN A 92 -30.82 -4.87 -24.01
N VAL A 93 -32.07 -4.79 -23.56
CA VAL A 93 -32.89 -5.95 -23.15
C VAL A 93 -32.87 -7.07 -24.20
N THR A 94 -33.10 -6.75 -25.47
CA THR A 94 -33.13 -7.71 -26.59
C THR A 94 -31.77 -8.39 -26.80
N GLU A 95 -30.69 -7.62 -26.72
CA GLU A 95 -29.32 -8.13 -26.83
C GLU A 95 -28.93 -9.04 -25.65
N VAL A 96 -29.45 -8.76 -24.46
CA VAL A 96 -29.26 -9.61 -23.28
C VAL A 96 -29.98 -10.93 -23.47
N ILE A 97 -31.26 -10.92 -23.84
CA ILE A 97 -32.04 -12.15 -24.06
C ILE A 97 -31.38 -13.02 -25.15
N SER A 98 -30.91 -12.42 -26.25
CA SER A 98 -30.24 -13.17 -27.34
C SER A 98 -28.87 -13.73 -26.96
N LEU A 99 -28.14 -13.02 -26.10
CA LEU A 99 -26.90 -13.52 -25.56
C LEU A 99 -27.14 -14.75 -24.68
N VAL A 100 -28.14 -14.68 -23.80
CA VAL A 100 -28.46 -15.80 -22.89
C VAL A 100 -28.99 -16.99 -23.68
N SER A 101 -29.93 -16.79 -24.61
CA SER A 101 -30.52 -17.88 -25.39
C SER A 101 -29.46 -18.62 -26.20
N ARG A 102 -28.60 -17.91 -26.94
CA ARG A 102 -27.51 -18.51 -27.72
C ARG A 102 -26.54 -19.32 -26.86
N ARG A 103 -26.21 -18.82 -25.67
CA ARG A 103 -25.30 -19.53 -24.74
C ARG A 103 -25.97 -20.78 -24.19
N LEU A 104 -27.24 -20.70 -23.81
CA LEU A 104 -28.02 -21.86 -23.34
C LEU A 104 -28.15 -22.91 -24.44
N THR A 105 -28.39 -22.51 -25.69
CA THR A 105 -28.41 -23.43 -26.83
C THR A 105 -27.07 -24.13 -26.98
N ALA A 106 -25.95 -23.39 -26.96
CA ALA A 106 -24.62 -23.98 -27.10
C ALA A 106 -24.28 -24.98 -25.97
N LYS A 107 -24.64 -24.65 -24.72
CA LYS A 107 -24.39 -25.52 -23.56
C LYS A 107 -25.26 -26.78 -23.57
N LEU A 108 -26.54 -26.66 -23.96
CA LEU A 108 -27.49 -27.78 -23.91
C LEU A 108 -27.47 -28.66 -25.17
N SER A 109 -26.91 -28.17 -26.29
CA SER A 109 -26.77 -28.93 -27.54
C SER A 109 -25.44 -29.69 -27.70
N ASN A 110 -24.55 -29.70 -26.68
CA ASN A 110 -23.24 -30.37 -26.70
C ASN A 110 -22.37 -30.06 -27.93
N SER A 111 -22.56 -28.90 -28.56
CA SER A 111 -21.79 -28.46 -29.73
C SER A 111 -20.68 -27.50 -29.29
N ASP A 112 -19.45 -28.01 -29.23
CA ASP A 112 -18.23 -27.25 -28.97
C ASP A 112 -17.98 -26.24 -30.12
N PRO A 113 -17.89 -24.92 -29.88
CA PRO A 113 -17.47 -23.99 -30.91
C PRO A 113 -15.95 -23.88 -30.92
N SER A 114 -15.33 -24.54 -31.90
CA SER A 114 -13.98 -24.25 -32.35
C SER A 114 -13.92 -22.86 -33.01
N ILE A 115 -12.78 -22.20 -32.81
CA ILE A 115 -12.44 -20.88 -33.33
C ILE A 115 -12.40 -20.94 -34.86
N ALA A 116 -13.32 -20.22 -35.53
CA ALA A 116 -13.19 -19.86 -36.94
C ALA A 116 -12.64 -18.43 -37.03
N VAL A 117 -11.38 -18.35 -37.46
CA VAL A 117 -10.73 -17.14 -37.96
C VAL A 117 -11.45 -16.72 -39.25
N ILE A 118 -12.05 -15.55 -39.28
CA ILE A 118 -12.49 -14.92 -40.53
C ILE A 118 -11.40 -13.91 -40.89
N SER A 119 -10.57 -14.32 -41.84
CA SER A 119 -9.76 -13.43 -42.66
C SER A 119 -10.71 -12.78 -43.68
N SER A 120 -10.60 -11.47 -43.86
CA SER A 120 -11.21 -10.78 -45.00
C SER A 120 -10.25 -9.69 -45.44
N ASP A 121 -9.36 -10.09 -46.36
CA ASP A 121 -8.80 -9.19 -47.37
C ASP A 121 -9.75 -9.24 -48.56
N GLU A 122 -10.31 -8.10 -48.95
CA GLU A 122 -10.69 -7.81 -50.34
C GLU A 122 -10.39 -6.33 -50.60
N ASP A 123 -9.46 -6.10 -51.54
CA ASP A 123 -9.16 -4.81 -52.15
C ASP A 123 -10.29 -4.38 -53.09
N GLU A 124 -10.56 -3.07 -53.16
CA GLU A 124 -10.39 -2.23 -54.36
C GLU A 124 -11.35 -1.02 -54.41
N ALA A 125 -10.85 0.01 -55.10
CA ALA A 125 -11.52 1.17 -55.70
C ALA A 125 -11.64 2.48 -54.89
N ASP A 126 -10.58 3.29 -55.06
CA ASP A 126 -10.56 4.59 -55.75
C ASP A 126 -11.49 5.72 -55.31
N GLY A 127 -10.91 6.92 -55.15
CA GLY A 127 -11.63 8.15 -54.84
C GLY A 127 -10.75 9.27 -54.30
N ASP A 128 -9.94 9.87 -55.18
CA ASP A 128 -9.25 11.15 -54.97
C ASP A 128 -10.16 12.24 -54.34
N SER A 129 -9.63 12.97 -53.37
CA SER A 129 -9.66 14.45 -53.41
C SER A 129 -8.73 15.05 -52.35
N ALA A 130 -7.72 15.74 -52.84
CA ALA A 130 -6.96 16.74 -52.10
C ALA A 130 -7.86 17.95 -51.82
N PHE A 131 -7.91 18.41 -50.57
CA PHE A 131 -8.13 19.81 -50.26
C PHE A 131 -7.29 20.24 -49.06
N ASP A 132 -6.55 21.29 -49.37
CA ASP A 132 -5.65 22.13 -48.59
C ASP A 132 -6.46 23.13 -47.73
N SER A 133 -5.70 23.87 -46.92
CA SER A 133 -5.97 25.22 -46.40
C SER A 133 -6.33 25.35 -44.91
N ASP A 134 -5.31 25.79 -44.16
CA ASP A 134 -5.24 27.08 -43.44
C ASP A 134 -6.21 27.34 -42.27
N ASP A 135 -5.68 27.54 -41.07
CA ASP A 135 -5.26 28.84 -40.49
C ASP A 135 -6.45 29.80 -40.25
N PHE A 136 -6.74 30.04 -38.97
CA PHE A 136 -7.23 31.32 -38.49
C PHE A 136 -6.64 31.58 -37.11
N SER A 137 -5.55 32.35 -37.12
CA SER A 137 -5.14 33.30 -36.09
C SER A 137 -6.05 34.54 -36.09
N GLN A 138 -6.35 35.10 -34.91
CA GLN A 138 -6.41 36.56 -34.59
C GLN A 138 -6.85 36.71 -33.10
N ASP A 139 -6.08 37.32 -32.18
CA ASP A 139 -5.81 38.78 -31.97
C ASP A 139 -7.12 39.57 -31.74
N ASP A 140 -7.30 40.52 -30.81
CA ASP A 140 -6.50 41.31 -29.85
C ASP A 140 -7.48 41.63 -28.68
N GLU A 141 -7.19 42.22 -27.51
CA GLU A 141 -6.56 43.54 -27.26
C GLU A 141 -6.53 43.76 -25.72
N ASP A 142 -5.64 44.63 -25.27
CA ASP A 142 -5.20 44.92 -23.90
C ASP A 142 -6.27 45.47 -22.91
N GLU A 143 -6.05 45.30 -21.59
CA GLU A 143 -5.73 46.43 -20.69
C GLU A 143 -5.55 45.99 -19.20
N GLU A 144 -4.68 46.74 -18.54
CA GLU A 144 -4.18 46.63 -17.16
C GLU A 144 -5.26 46.72 -16.06
N GLU A 145 -5.04 46.06 -14.91
CA GLU A 145 -4.96 46.72 -13.57
C GLU A 145 -4.80 45.67 -12.46
N TYR A 146 -3.72 45.79 -11.69
CA TYR A 146 -3.46 45.02 -10.48
C TYR A 146 -4.42 45.40 -9.34
N ARG A 147 -5.37 44.53 -9.00
CA ARG A 147 -6.03 44.51 -7.67
C ARG A 147 -6.19 43.07 -7.17
N ILE A 148 -5.54 42.77 -6.05
CA ILE A 148 -5.65 41.48 -5.34
C ILE A 148 -6.97 41.52 -4.57
N ASP A 149 -8.01 40.88 -5.10
CA ASP A 149 -9.24 40.55 -4.37
C ASP A 149 -9.29 39.05 -4.12
N ILE A 150 -9.20 38.66 -2.85
CA ILE A 150 -9.30 37.28 -2.38
C ILE A 150 -10.74 36.81 -2.58
N THR A 151 -11.01 36.14 -3.71
CA THR A 151 -12.25 35.40 -3.95
C THR A 151 -12.06 33.91 -3.67
N PRO A 152 -13.05 33.22 -3.07
CA PRO A 152 -12.94 31.79 -2.78
C PRO A 152 -12.77 31.01 -4.09
N LEU A 153 -11.77 30.13 -4.13
CA LEU A 153 -11.53 29.24 -5.26
C LEU A 153 -12.82 28.49 -5.65
N PRO A 154 -13.20 28.45 -6.93
CA PRO A 154 -14.25 27.54 -7.39
C PRO A 154 -13.77 26.09 -7.16
N PRO A 155 -14.68 25.12 -6.97
CA PRO A 155 -14.31 23.72 -6.84
C PRO A 155 -13.47 23.33 -8.05
N ARG A 156 -12.25 22.87 -7.77
CA ARG A 156 -11.29 22.34 -8.74
C ARG A 156 -12.03 21.33 -9.61
N ARG A 157 -12.28 21.69 -10.88
CA ARG A 157 -12.65 20.70 -11.90
C ARG A 157 -11.56 19.61 -11.86
N PRO A 158 -11.92 18.31 -11.85
CA PRO A 158 -10.91 17.26 -11.91
C PRO A 158 -10.03 17.55 -13.13
N ALA A 159 -8.71 17.54 -12.92
CA ALA A 159 -7.73 17.69 -13.97
C ALA A 159 -8.16 16.84 -15.17
N ALA A 160 -8.05 17.43 -16.36
CA ALA A 160 -8.30 16.76 -17.62
C ALA A 160 -7.87 15.30 -17.53
N ARG A 161 -8.80 14.39 -17.83
CA ARG A 161 -8.58 12.93 -17.84
C ARG A 161 -7.21 12.70 -18.47
N CYS A 162 -6.23 12.25 -17.67
CA CYS A 162 -5.02 11.67 -18.23
C CYS A 162 -5.49 10.65 -19.26
N ALA A 163 -4.79 10.55 -20.39
CA ALA A 163 -5.07 9.59 -21.45
C ALA A 163 -4.75 8.15 -21.02
N ALA A 164 -5.28 7.78 -19.85
CA ALA A 164 -5.37 6.49 -19.21
C ALA A 164 -6.14 5.57 -20.14
N GLY A 165 -5.40 4.75 -20.88
CA GLY A 165 -5.95 3.85 -21.89
C GLY A 165 -5.55 4.16 -23.33
N SER A 166 -4.70 5.17 -23.58
CA SER A 166 -4.11 5.31 -24.92
C SER A 166 -3.27 4.07 -25.28
N PRO A 167 -3.34 3.56 -26.52
CA PRO A 167 -2.51 2.44 -26.99
C PRO A 167 -1.00 2.66 -26.77
N GLY A 168 -0.56 3.91 -26.71
CA GLY A 168 0.83 4.28 -26.40
C GLY A 168 1.27 3.95 -24.97
N SER A 169 0.38 4.09 -23.98
CA SER A 169 0.69 3.81 -22.57
C SER A 169 0.96 2.32 -22.32
N THR A 170 0.14 1.44 -22.89
CA THR A 170 0.29 -0.02 -22.74
C THR A 170 1.54 -0.54 -23.44
N THR A 171 1.84 0.00 -24.63
CA THR A 171 3.07 -0.32 -25.40
C THR A 171 4.33 0.11 -24.65
N ARG A 172 4.32 1.33 -24.08
CA ARG A 172 5.41 1.85 -23.24
C ARG A 172 5.62 0.98 -22.00
N LEU A 173 4.54 0.62 -21.29
CA LEU A 173 4.63 -0.26 -20.13
C LEU A 173 5.23 -1.63 -20.49
N LYS A 174 4.76 -2.27 -21.57
CA LYS A 174 5.32 -3.55 -22.04
C LYS A 174 6.81 -3.46 -22.35
N ARG A 175 7.28 -2.33 -22.86
CA ARG A 175 8.71 -2.08 -23.12
C ARG A 175 9.49 -1.90 -21.81
N HIS A 176 8.99 -1.06 -20.91
CA HIS A 176 9.62 -0.83 -19.60
C HIS A 176 9.68 -2.09 -18.72
N LEU A 177 8.68 -2.97 -18.80
CA LEU A 177 8.74 -4.29 -18.16
C LEU A 177 9.81 -5.18 -18.82
N ARG A 178 9.97 -5.14 -20.14
CA ARG A 178 11.06 -5.87 -20.81
C ARG A 178 12.43 -5.33 -20.37
N ASP A 179 12.57 -4.03 -20.16
CA ASP A 179 13.80 -3.42 -19.63
C ASP A 179 14.12 -3.94 -18.23
N ALA A 180 13.15 -3.92 -17.31
CA ALA A 180 13.33 -4.47 -15.97
C ALA A 180 13.67 -5.97 -15.99
N LYS A 181 13.08 -6.75 -16.90
CA LYS A 181 13.44 -8.17 -17.07
C LYS A 181 14.89 -8.35 -17.52
N ARG A 182 15.40 -7.47 -18.39
CA ARG A 182 16.81 -7.49 -18.85
C ARG A 182 17.79 -7.17 -17.73
N GLU A 183 17.39 -6.33 -16.77
CA GLU A 183 18.14 -6.06 -15.54
C GLU A 183 18.09 -7.20 -14.50
N GLY A 184 17.41 -8.31 -14.82
CA GLY A 184 17.40 -9.52 -14.00
C GLY A 184 16.28 -9.59 -12.96
N PHE A 185 15.29 -8.70 -13.03
CA PHE A 185 14.08 -8.77 -12.20
C PHE A 185 13.12 -9.83 -12.69
N CYS A 186 12.52 -10.56 -11.76
CA CYS A 186 11.35 -11.38 -12.03
C CYS A 186 10.11 -10.48 -12.06
N ILE A 187 9.27 -10.66 -13.07
CA ILE A 187 8.05 -9.87 -13.26
C ILE A 187 6.86 -10.79 -13.15
N SER A 188 5.90 -10.40 -12.33
CA SER A 188 4.58 -11.04 -12.25
C SER A 188 3.52 -10.03 -12.67
N VAL A 189 2.88 -10.30 -13.80
CA VAL A 189 1.65 -9.62 -14.23
C VAL A 189 0.53 -10.65 -14.13
N PRO A 190 -0.45 -10.46 -13.23
CA PRO A 190 -1.60 -11.35 -13.13
C PRO A 190 -2.43 -11.22 -14.41
N PHE A 191 -2.52 -12.30 -15.18
CA PHE A 191 -3.30 -12.34 -16.41
C PHE A 191 -4.79 -12.34 -16.08
N THR A 192 -5.45 -11.19 -16.16
CA THR A 192 -6.92 -11.13 -16.26
C THR A 192 -7.31 -11.31 -17.72
N LYS A 193 -8.22 -12.23 -18.04
CA LYS A 193 -8.71 -12.53 -19.42
C LYS A 193 -9.57 -11.40 -20.05
N LYS A 194 -9.28 -10.13 -19.74
CA LYS A 194 -9.82 -8.96 -20.45
C LYS A 194 -8.75 -8.46 -21.42
N VAL A 195 -9.15 -8.33 -22.67
CA VAL A 195 -8.36 -7.72 -23.73
C VAL A 195 -8.19 -6.22 -23.42
N ASP A 196 -6.94 -5.77 -23.40
CA ASP A 196 -6.45 -4.40 -23.63
C ASP A 196 -6.26 -3.33 -22.55
N ASN A 197 -6.51 -3.54 -21.26
CA ASN A 197 -6.14 -2.51 -20.26
C ASN A 197 -5.17 -3.04 -19.19
N LEU A 198 -3.88 -2.71 -19.31
CA LEU A 198 -2.85 -2.89 -18.27
C LEU A 198 -3.06 -1.98 -17.03
N SER A 199 -4.27 -1.45 -16.82
CA SER A 199 -4.68 -0.84 -15.56
C SER A 199 -4.81 -1.96 -14.52
N GLY A 200 -3.72 -2.26 -13.83
CA GLY A 200 -3.63 -3.45 -12.98
C GLY A 200 -2.53 -3.38 -11.95
N ILE A 201 -2.50 -4.41 -11.10
CA ILE A 201 -1.46 -4.63 -10.10
C ILE A 201 -0.44 -5.60 -10.71
N PHE A 202 0.85 -5.30 -10.60
CA PHE A 202 1.93 -6.21 -10.98
C PHE A 202 3.08 -6.08 -10.00
N SER A 203 4.11 -6.92 -10.13
CA SER A 203 5.28 -6.88 -9.26
C SER A 203 6.60 -7.04 -9.99
N LEU A 204 7.63 -6.42 -9.40
CA LEU A 204 9.03 -6.67 -9.69
C LEU A 204 9.65 -7.33 -8.47
N SER A 205 10.45 -8.37 -8.68
CA SER A 205 11.13 -9.05 -7.59
C SER A 205 12.58 -9.40 -7.91
N ILE A 206 13.40 -9.42 -6.86
CA ILE A 206 14.81 -9.79 -6.93
C ILE A 206 15.15 -10.67 -5.72
N ARG A 207 15.95 -11.71 -5.96
CA ARG A 207 16.37 -12.62 -4.89
C ARG A 207 17.30 -11.89 -3.92
N VAL A 208 17.06 -12.05 -2.61
CA VAL A 208 17.84 -11.41 -1.54
C VAL A 208 19.33 -11.71 -1.68
N SER A 209 19.69 -12.97 -2.01
CA SER A 209 21.08 -13.38 -2.22
C SER A 209 21.85 -12.58 -3.28
N LYS A 210 21.16 -11.91 -4.21
CA LYS A 210 21.80 -11.06 -5.23
C LYS A 210 22.20 -9.69 -4.67
N LEU A 211 21.55 -9.22 -3.61
CA LEU A 211 21.71 -7.86 -3.11
C LEU A 211 23.03 -7.61 -2.38
N GLY A 212 23.81 -8.66 -2.08
CA GLY A 212 25.10 -8.54 -1.39
C GLY A 212 24.99 -8.05 0.06
N ILE A 213 23.84 -8.27 0.71
CA ILE A 213 23.62 -7.92 2.11
C ILE A 213 24.34 -8.96 3.00
N PRO A 214 25.17 -8.54 3.97
CA PRO A 214 25.82 -9.44 4.92
C PRO A 214 24.82 -10.29 5.73
N GLU A 215 25.21 -11.48 6.15
CA GLU A 215 24.30 -12.44 6.81
C GLU A 215 23.79 -11.91 8.16
N GLU A 216 24.60 -11.16 8.87
CA GLU A 216 24.25 -10.52 10.15
C GLU A 216 23.15 -9.46 9.94
N ALA A 217 23.20 -8.72 8.82
CA ALA A 217 22.19 -7.75 8.45
C ALA A 217 20.90 -8.43 7.97
N LEU A 218 21.01 -9.56 7.24
CA LEU A 218 19.86 -10.35 6.83
C LEU A 218 19.06 -10.85 8.04
N GLU A 219 19.73 -11.40 9.05
CA GLU A 219 19.08 -11.84 10.29
C GLU A 219 18.41 -10.66 11.01
N ALA A 220 19.13 -9.55 11.17
CA ALA A 220 18.62 -8.38 11.87
C ALA A 220 17.42 -7.70 11.18
N TRP A 221 17.29 -7.85 9.86
CA TRP A 221 16.22 -7.28 9.04
C TRP A 221 15.08 -8.26 8.77
N ASP A 222 15.13 -9.46 9.37
CA ASP A 222 14.21 -10.56 9.10
C ASP A 222 14.11 -10.87 7.60
N LEU A 223 15.25 -11.14 6.96
CA LEU A 223 15.34 -11.52 5.56
C LEU A 223 16.13 -12.81 5.40
N LYS A 224 15.67 -13.70 4.53
CA LYS A 224 16.43 -14.90 4.17
C LYS A 224 17.04 -14.76 2.79
N SER A 225 18.26 -15.28 2.63
CA SER A 225 18.96 -15.30 1.33
C SER A 225 18.17 -16.03 0.22
N SER A 226 17.31 -16.98 0.59
CA SER A 226 16.40 -17.71 -0.32
C SER A 226 15.16 -16.91 -0.75
N GLU A 227 14.78 -15.88 -0.01
CA GLU A 227 13.59 -15.07 -0.27
C GLU A 227 13.82 -14.03 -1.38
N TYR A 228 12.76 -13.32 -1.72
CA TYR A 228 12.73 -12.26 -2.71
C TYR A 228 12.28 -10.97 -2.06
N VAL A 229 12.98 -9.88 -2.37
CA VAL A 229 12.46 -8.52 -2.19
C VAL A 229 11.51 -8.25 -3.35
N VAL A 230 10.30 -7.81 -3.04
CA VAL A 230 9.22 -7.61 -3.99
C VAL A 230 8.68 -6.18 -3.88
N MET A 231 8.57 -5.48 -5.02
CA MET A 231 7.84 -4.23 -5.14
C MET A 231 6.55 -4.48 -5.93
N LEU A 232 5.40 -4.33 -5.26
CA LEU A 232 4.11 -4.29 -5.92
C LEU A 232 3.84 -2.89 -6.45
N ILE A 233 3.25 -2.81 -7.63
CA ILE A 233 2.88 -1.57 -8.31
C ILE A 233 1.44 -1.70 -8.75
N LYS A 234 0.61 -0.73 -8.38
CA LYS A 234 -0.78 -0.61 -8.82
C LYS A 234 -0.93 0.65 -9.66
N LEU A 235 -1.58 0.49 -10.82
CA LEU A 235 -1.83 1.56 -11.80
C LEU A 235 -3.32 1.73 -12.06
N PRO A 236 -4.05 2.46 -11.21
CA PRO A 236 -5.49 2.68 -11.39
C PRO A 236 -5.81 3.38 -12.72
N MET A 237 -4.94 4.32 -13.14
CA MET A 237 -5.14 5.19 -14.30
C MET A 237 -4.19 4.85 -15.46
N GLY A 238 -3.66 3.62 -15.51
CA GLY A 238 -2.70 3.22 -16.54
C GLY A 238 -1.27 3.73 -16.29
N TYR A 239 -0.38 3.56 -17.27
CA TYR A 239 1.04 3.85 -17.08
C TYR A 239 1.40 5.29 -17.43
N PRO A 240 1.74 6.16 -16.46
CA PRO A 240 2.01 7.56 -16.72
C PRO A 240 3.31 7.75 -17.52
N SER A 241 3.39 8.86 -18.24
CA SER A 241 4.67 9.34 -18.79
C SER A 241 5.55 9.90 -17.66
N ALA A 242 6.84 10.07 -17.94
CA ALA A 242 7.77 10.64 -16.96
C ALA A 242 7.37 12.06 -16.52
N THR A 243 6.81 12.86 -17.44
CA THR A 243 6.35 14.23 -17.18
C THR A 243 5.06 14.27 -16.37
N GLU A 244 4.14 13.33 -16.60
CA GLU A 244 2.95 13.14 -15.77
C GLU A 244 3.34 12.69 -14.36
N PHE A 245 4.26 11.73 -14.25
CA PHE A 245 4.65 11.15 -12.97
C PHE A 245 5.29 12.17 -12.01
N ILE A 246 6.20 13.01 -12.49
CA ILE A 246 6.85 14.04 -11.65
C ILE A 246 5.89 15.15 -11.20
N ARG A 247 4.74 15.31 -11.87
CA ARG A 247 3.71 16.30 -11.52
C ARG A 247 2.61 15.72 -10.64
N LEU A 248 2.73 14.45 -10.23
CA LEU A 248 1.71 13.80 -9.42
C LEU A 248 1.58 14.46 -8.05
N PRO A 249 0.34 14.74 -7.60
CA PRO A 249 0.11 15.06 -6.21
C PRO A 249 0.43 13.84 -5.33
N SER A 250 0.75 14.08 -4.05
CA SER A 250 1.04 13.01 -3.07
C SER A 250 -0.19 12.18 -2.66
N ASP A 251 -1.29 12.24 -3.43
CA ASP A 251 -2.57 11.55 -3.16
C ASP A 251 -2.62 10.09 -3.63
N GLN A 252 -1.55 9.62 -4.29
CA GLN A 252 -1.37 8.24 -4.75
C GLN A 252 -2.50 7.76 -5.68
N SER A 253 -3.16 8.68 -6.39
CA SER A 253 -4.30 8.38 -7.28
C SER A 253 -3.90 7.65 -8.57
N MET A 254 -2.68 7.87 -9.07
CA MET A 254 -2.22 7.31 -10.35
C MET A 254 -1.28 6.12 -10.21
N VAL A 255 -0.45 6.10 -9.17
CA VAL A 255 0.56 5.05 -8.95
C VAL A 255 0.65 4.78 -7.45
N GLN A 256 0.65 3.49 -7.09
CA GLN A 256 0.87 3.05 -5.72
C GLN A 256 1.96 1.97 -5.68
N PHE A 257 2.90 2.13 -4.75
CA PHE A 257 4.02 1.24 -4.49
C PHE A 257 3.87 0.56 -3.12
N ARG A 258 4.20 -0.74 -3.06
CA ARG A 258 4.36 -1.48 -1.80
C ARG A 258 5.63 -2.33 -1.86
N PHE A 259 6.56 -2.09 -0.96
CA PHE A 259 7.73 -2.95 -0.74
C PHE A 259 7.40 -4.05 0.26
N GLY A 260 7.94 -5.24 0.02
CA GLY A 260 7.74 -6.41 0.87
C GLY A 260 8.71 -7.54 0.51
N LYS A 261 8.49 -8.71 1.11
CA LYS A 261 9.19 -9.96 0.83
C LYS A 261 8.23 -11.08 0.50
N CYS A 262 8.70 -12.05 -0.28
CA CYS A 262 8.01 -13.30 -0.59
C CYS A 262 9.01 -14.46 -0.59
N ALA A 263 8.56 -15.67 -0.27
CA ALA A 263 9.39 -16.87 -0.46
C ALA A 263 9.59 -17.20 -1.95
N SER A 264 8.59 -16.89 -2.79
CA SER A 264 8.66 -17.06 -4.24
C SER A 264 8.83 -15.72 -4.97
N PRO A 265 9.34 -15.72 -6.21
CA PRO A 265 9.50 -14.48 -6.98
C PRO A 265 8.17 -13.87 -7.43
N LYS A 266 7.05 -14.58 -7.33
CA LYS A 266 5.77 -14.17 -7.91
C LYS A 266 4.66 -14.29 -6.86
N PRO A 267 4.32 -13.20 -6.15
CA PRO A 267 3.18 -13.23 -5.23
C PRO A 267 1.89 -13.56 -5.97
N SER A 268 0.97 -14.24 -5.29
CA SER A 268 -0.36 -14.53 -5.83
C SER A 268 -1.17 -13.25 -6.03
N TYR A 269 -2.05 -13.23 -7.05
CA TYR A 269 -2.87 -12.05 -7.33
C TYR A 269 -3.77 -11.66 -6.16
N HIS A 270 -4.32 -12.66 -5.47
CA HIS A 270 -5.13 -12.46 -4.27
C HIS A 270 -4.36 -11.71 -3.18
N THR A 271 -3.13 -12.13 -2.91
CA THR A 271 -2.29 -11.46 -1.92
C THR A 271 -1.92 -10.05 -2.37
N MET A 272 -1.59 -9.86 -3.65
CA MET A 272 -1.32 -8.53 -4.19
C MET A 272 -2.51 -7.58 -4.04
N LYS A 273 -3.74 -8.05 -4.33
CA LYS A 273 -4.97 -7.25 -4.22
C LYS A 273 -5.25 -6.85 -2.77
N ARG A 274 -5.16 -7.81 -1.84
CA ARG A 274 -5.39 -7.59 -0.40
C ARG A 274 -4.50 -6.47 0.16
N MET A 275 -3.23 -6.39 -0.27
CA MET A 275 -2.26 -5.38 0.19
C MET A 275 -2.58 -3.94 -0.22
N PHE A 276 -3.45 -3.73 -1.21
CA PHE A 276 -3.94 -2.42 -1.62
C PHE A 276 -5.41 -2.17 -1.21
N GLU A 277 -6.08 -3.16 -0.63
CA GLU A 277 -7.45 -3.04 -0.10
C GLU A 277 -7.45 -2.71 1.40
N SER A 278 -6.43 -3.18 2.13
CA SER A 278 -6.26 -2.97 3.57
C SER A 278 -6.20 -1.50 4.02
N ASP A 279 -5.93 -0.56 3.10
CA ASP A 279 -5.92 0.88 3.42
C ASP A 279 -7.31 1.52 3.47
N LEU A 280 -8.35 0.85 2.98
CA LEU A 280 -9.74 1.33 3.02
C LEU A 280 -10.47 0.97 4.32
N SER A 281 -9.87 0.08 5.12
CA SER A 281 -10.41 -0.37 6.41
C SER A 281 -9.50 0.13 7.53
N THR A 282 -9.72 1.38 7.95
CA THR A 282 -9.16 1.92 9.19
C THR A 282 -9.63 1.04 10.37
N GLU A 283 -8.71 0.73 11.28
CA GLU A 283 -8.92 -0.02 12.53
C GLU A 283 -9.10 -1.54 12.40
N SER A 284 -7.98 -2.28 12.35
CA SER A 284 -7.87 -3.64 12.88
C SER A 284 -6.41 -3.97 13.17
N GLN A 285 -5.94 -3.63 14.38
CA GLN A 285 -4.70 -4.18 14.95
C GLN A 285 -4.93 -5.63 15.44
N HIS A 286 -5.43 -6.50 14.56
CA HIS A 286 -5.39 -7.93 14.82
C HIS A 286 -4.25 -8.55 14.02
N PRO A 287 -3.36 -9.34 14.65
CA PRO A 287 -2.38 -10.12 13.92
C PRO A 287 -3.14 -11.02 12.93
N PRO A 288 -2.53 -11.32 11.76
CA PRO A 288 -3.21 -12.09 10.73
C PRO A 288 -3.77 -13.38 11.34
N HIS A 289 -5.09 -13.53 11.27
CA HIS A 289 -5.75 -14.80 11.53
C HIS A 289 -5.00 -15.86 10.73
N LYS A 290 -4.52 -16.91 11.40
CA LYS A 290 -3.90 -18.06 10.77
C LYS A 290 -4.95 -18.73 9.88
N ASP A 291 -5.01 -18.31 8.62
CA ASP A 291 -5.52 -19.16 7.56
C ASP A 291 -4.61 -20.38 7.53
N ASN A 292 -5.18 -21.55 7.81
CA ASN A 292 -4.46 -22.83 7.82
C ASN A 292 -4.06 -23.29 6.40
N SER A 293 -4.06 -22.41 5.40
CA SER A 293 -3.48 -22.72 4.09
C SER A 293 -1.96 -22.66 4.21
N ARG A 294 -1.29 -23.79 3.96
CA ARG A 294 0.16 -23.96 3.87
C ARG A 294 0.79 -23.21 2.67
N ASP A 295 0.30 -22.03 2.33
CA ASP A 295 0.81 -21.26 1.19
C ASP A 295 2.01 -20.43 1.64
N SER A 296 3.20 -20.90 1.26
CA SER A 296 4.46 -20.14 1.36
C SER A 296 4.51 -18.91 0.45
N ASP A 297 3.41 -18.55 -0.22
CA ASP A 297 3.33 -17.55 -1.30
C ASP A 297 2.78 -16.19 -0.85
N HIS A 298 2.76 -15.93 0.46
CA HIS A 298 2.30 -14.65 0.99
C HIS A 298 3.36 -13.56 0.85
N PHE A 299 2.93 -12.41 0.31
CA PHE A 299 3.65 -11.14 0.41
C PHE A 299 3.56 -10.63 1.85
N LEU A 300 4.71 -10.41 2.46
CA LEU A 300 4.85 -9.89 3.81
C LEU A 300 5.56 -8.53 3.77
N PRO A 301 5.23 -7.59 4.67
CA PRO A 301 6.03 -6.39 4.84
C PRO A 301 7.49 -6.74 5.19
N LEU A 302 8.43 -5.97 4.63
CA LEU A 302 9.80 -5.89 5.12
C LEU A 302 9.80 -5.11 6.43
N TYR A 303 10.89 -5.28 7.20
CA TYR A 303 11.17 -4.44 8.37
C TYR A 303 11.00 -2.93 8.08
N MET A 304 11.38 -2.48 6.88
CA MET A 304 11.31 -1.07 6.50
C MET A 304 10.13 -0.70 5.60
N SER A 305 9.17 -1.60 5.35
CA SER A 305 8.04 -1.29 4.48
C SER A 305 7.25 -0.06 4.96
N ALA A 306 7.10 0.11 6.27
CA ALA A 306 6.39 1.27 6.85
C ALA A 306 7.10 2.60 6.55
N SER A 307 8.43 2.59 6.38
CA SER A 307 9.25 3.76 6.05
C SER A 307 9.39 3.96 4.53
N LEU A 308 9.67 2.88 3.79
CA LEU A 308 9.89 2.94 2.34
C LEU A 308 8.59 3.21 1.55
N ASN A 309 7.44 2.73 2.02
CA ASN A 309 6.19 2.93 1.29
C ASN A 309 5.79 4.42 1.24
N PRO A 310 5.73 5.19 2.35
CA PRO A 310 5.51 6.63 2.28
C PRO A 310 6.56 7.35 1.42
N LEU A 311 7.84 7.00 1.57
CA LEU A 311 8.92 7.58 0.77
C LEU A 311 8.68 7.40 -0.74
N LEU A 312 8.31 6.20 -1.20
CA LEU A 312 8.07 5.92 -2.62
C LEU A 312 6.78 6.53 -3.15
N ASN A 313 5.76 6.66 -2.31
CA ASN A 313 4.44 7.11 -2.76
C ASN A 313 4.23 8.63 -2.63
N GLN A 314 4.80 9.25 -1.60
CA GLN A 314 4.56 10.67 -1.27
C GLN A 314 5.74 11.55 -1.68
N GLU A 315 6.97 11.05 -1.53
CA GLU A 315 8.20 11.85 -1.69
C GLU A 315 8.87 11.64 -3.04
N PHE A 316 8.96 10.39 -3.51
CA PHE A 316 9.71 10.02 -4.72
C PHE A 316 9.36 10.81 -5.99
N PRO A 317 8.08 11.13 -6.32
CA PRO A 317 7.77 11.96 -7.49
C PRO A 317 8.48 13.32 -7.47
N SER A 318 8.45 14.01 -6.32
CA SER A 318 9.11 15.30 -6.14
C SER A 318 10.64 15.19 -6.11
N LEU A 319 11.19 14.13 -5.51
CA LEU A 319 12.62 13.88 -5.51
C LEU A 319 13.14 13.60 -6.93
N LEU A 320 12.37 12.84 -7.70
CA LEU A 320 12.68 12.55 -9.10
C LEU A 320 12.61 13.82 -9.94
N GLN A 321 11.66 14.72 -9.66
CA GLN A 321 11.60 16.03 -10.30
C GLN A 321 12.89 16.83 -10.06
N LEU A 322 13.30 17.02 -8.80
CA LEU A 322 14.51 17.77 -8.42
C LEU A 322 15.77 17.17 -9.04
N ARG A 323 15.88 15.84 -9.03
CA ARG A 323 17.01 15.14 -9.65
C ARG A 323 17.08 15.36 -11.16
N ARG A 324 15.93 15.50 -11.85
CA ARG A 324 15.88 15.74 -13.31
C ARG A 324 16.05 17.21 -13.68
N SER A 325 15.47 18.15 -12.93
CA SER A 325 15.54 19.58 -13.27
C SER A 325 16.89 20.19 -12.95
N ASP A 326 17.45 19.83 -11.80
CA ASP A 326 18.53 20.61 -11.19
C ASP A 326 19.81 19.79 -10.93
N ASN A 327 19.91 18.57 -11.50
CA ASN A 327 21.04 17.63 -11.34
C ASN A 327 21.40 17.31 -9.88
N PHE A 328 20.41 17.32 -8.98
CA PHE A 328 20.61 16.95 -7.58
C PHE A 328 20.91 15.45 -7.44
N SER A 329 21.80 15.09 -6.51
CA SER A 329 21.85 13.71 -6.00
C SER A 329 20.58 13.37 -5.23
N TRP A 330 20.31 12.09 -4.96
CA TRP A 330 19.15 11.69 -4.16
C TRP A 330 19.18 12.29 -2.76
N ASP A 331 20.38 12.37 -2.18
CA ASP A 331 20.56 12.91 -0.84
C ASP A 331 20.43 14.44 -0.84
N GLN A 332 21.02 15.12 -1.84
CA GLN A 332 20.83 16.57 -1.99
C GLN A 332 19.34 16.93 -2.19
N ALA A 333 18.61 16.18 -3.02
CA ALA A 333 17.18 16.41 -3.25
C ALA A 333 16.39 16.20 -1.96
N GLN A 334 16.74 15.18 -1.18
CA GLN A 334 16.13 14.91 0.12
C GLN A 334 16.39 16.05 1.10
N THR A 335 17.65 16.49 1.25
CA THR A 335 18.05 17.61 2.13
C THR A 335 17.33 18.89 1.75
N PHE A 336 17.33 19.23 0.46
CA PHE A 336 16.64 20.41 -0.03
C PHE A 336 15.14 20.40 0.31
N LYS A 337 14.46 19.27 0.10
CA LYS A 337 13.04 19.16 0.43
C LYS A 337 12.78 19.23 1.94
N PHE A 338 13.65 18.63 2.74
CA PHE A 338 13.56 18.71 4.20
C PHE A 338 13.79 20.13 4.74
N ASP A 339 14.71 20.88 4.16
CA ASP A 339 14.93 22.28 4.54
C ASP A 339 13.72 23.16 4.16
N LEU A 340 13.13 22.89 3.00
CA LEU A 340 11.92 23.58 2.55
C LEU A 340 10.73 23.33 3.50
N SER A 341 10.56 22.09 3.99
CA SER A 341 9.48 21.77 4.93
C SER A 341 9.66 22.42 6.31
N ARG A 342 10.88 22.86 6.63
CA ARG A 342 11.20 23.66 7.84
C ARG A 342 11.03 25.16 7.65
N GLY A 343 10.63 25.61 6.45
CA GLY A 343 10.46 27.03 6.13
C GLY A 343 11.77 27.75 5.78
N SER A 344 12.82 27.03 5.38
CA SER A 344 14.06 27.65 4.87
C SER A 344 13.80 28.36 3.54
N HIS A 345 14.24 29.61 3.41
CA HIS A 345 14.12 30.36 2.17
C HIS A 345 15.14 29.87 1.14
N PHE A 346 14.73 29.81 -0.14
CA PHE A 346 15.51 29.32 -1.29
C PHE A 346 16.96 29.85 -1.37
N ARG A 347 17.21 31.08 -0.88
CA ARG A 347 18.54 31.71 -0.86
C ARG A 347 19.51 31.05 0.13
N ASP A 348 19.07 30.66 1.32
CA ASP A 348 19.93 30.06 2.36
C ASP A 348 20.27 28.59 2.06
N ALA A 349 19.33 27.84 1.47
CA ALA A 349 19.53 26.44 1.08
C ALA A 349 20.54 26.31 -0.08
N SER A 350 20.48 27.20 -1.08
CA SER A 350 21.38 27.17 -2.24
C SER A 350 22.86 27.45 -1.89
N SER A 351 23.10 28.21 -0.81
CA SER A 351 24.45 28.47 -0.29
C SER A 351 25.01 27.31 0.55
N SER A 352 24.16 26.53 1.21
CA SER A 352 24.59 25.40 2.05
C SER A 352 24.91 24.14 1.23
N VAL A 353 24.15 23.90 0.15
CA VAL A 353 24.29 22.68 -0.68
C VAL A 353 25.54 22.69 -1.59
N LYS A 354 26.13 23.85 -1.89
CA LYS A 354 27.28 23.96 -2.81
C LYS A 354 28.64 23.62 -2.18
N ASN A 355 28.72 23.34 -0.88
CA ASN A 355 30.00 23.13 -0.19
C ASN A 355 30.31 21.69 0.25
N SER A 356 29.45 20.68 0.03
CA SER A 356 29.83 19.27 0.26
C SER A 356 30.56 18.68 -0.96
N LYS A 357 31.77 19.18 -1.24
CA LYS A 357 32.70 18.53 -2.19
C LYS A 357 33.15 17.13 -1.74
N ASP A 358 32.79 16.70 -0.52
CA ASP A 358 33.16 15.41 0.07
C ASP A 358 32.12 14.29 -0.11
N ASP A 359 30.95 14.54 -0.71
CA ASP A 359 29.92 13.48 -0.92
C ASP A 359 30.21 12.53 -2.09
N ARG A 360 31.45 12.51 -2.61
CA ARG A 360 31.94 11.37 -3.39
C ARG A 360 32.41 10.26 -2.46
N ASP A 361 31.60 9.94 -1.46
CA ASP A 361 31.67 8.60 -0.90
C ASP A 361 31.36 7.68 -2.08
N SER A 362 32.32 6.84 -2.48
CA SER A 362 32.26 6.00 -3.67
C SER A 362 31.02 5.09 -3.63
N SER A 363 29.86 5.63 -3.98
CA SER A 363 28.57 4.94 -3.98
C SER A 363 28.56 3.74 -4.94
N ALA A 364 29.58 3.67 -5.79
CA ALA A 364 29.89 2.56 -6.68
C ALA A 364 30.31 1.29 -5.92
N ASP A 365 31.04 1.38 -4.80
CA ASP A 365 31.67 0.21 -4.19
C ASP A 365 30.74 -0.56 -3.26
N TRP A 366 29.66 0.07 -2.81
CA TRP A 366 28.73 -0.55 -1.87
C TRP A 366 27.70 -1.48 -2.53
N PHE A 367 27.58 -1.40 -3.86
CA PHE A 367 26.66 -2.21 -4.63
C PHE A 367 27.43 -3.16 -5.54
N SER A 368 27.25 -4.45 -5.31
CA SER A 368 27.78 -5.50 -6.21
C SER A 368 27.01 -5.59 -7.53
N LEU A 369 25.77 -5.11 -7.57
CA LEU A 369 24.90 -5.17 -8.75
C LEU A 369 25.02 -3.89 -9.58
N GLU A 370 25.37 -4.05 -10.86
CA GLU A 370 25.52 -2.94 -11.81
C GLU A 370 24.27 -2.06 -11.91
N PHE A 371 23.07 -2.66 -11.85
CA PHE A 371 21.82 -1.90 -11.92
C PHE A 371 21.67 -0.93 -10.74
N LEU A 372 22.23 -1.21 -9.56
CA LEU A 372 22.17 -0.29 -8.40
C LEU A 372 23.15 0.88 -8.54
N ARG A 373 24.14 0.76 -9.44
CA ARG A 373 25.17 1.79 -9.69
C ARG A 373 24.80 2.71 -10.86
N ARG A 374 24.10 2.19 -11.86
CA ARG A 374 23.73 2.91 -13.08
C ARG A 374 22.78 4.09 -12.77
N ASP A 375 22.98 5.25 -13.39
CA ASP A 375 22.00 6.34 -13.30
C ASP A 375 20.88 6.17 -14.34
N TYR A 376 19.75 5.57 -13.92
CA TYR A 376 18.58 5.44 -14.77
C TYR A 376 17.83 6.76 -14.97
N VAL A 377 18.09 7.79 -14.15
CA VAL A 377 17.36 9.07 -14.20
C VAL A 377 17.81 9.93 -15.37
N SER A 378 19.07 9.81 -15.78
CA SER A 378 19.65 10.51 -16.93
C SER A 378 19.22 9.94 -18.29
N ALA A 379 18.47 8.84 -18.33
CA ALA A 379 18.10 8.15 -19.56
C ALA A 379 16.92 8.84 -20.28
N GLY A 380 17.22 9.82 -21.14
CA GLY A 380 16.30 10.37 -22.15
C GLY A 380 14.95 10.91 -21.62
N GLU A 381 14.03 11.19 -22.54
CA GLU A 381 12.68 11.64 -22.17
C GLU A 381 11.78 10.49 -21.69
N ASP A 382 12.04 9.27 -22.17
CA ASP A 382 11.25 8.08 -21.93
C ASP A 382 11.79 7.26 -20.75
N LEU A 383 11.63 7.82 -19.56
CA LEU A 383 12.13 7.27 -18.31
C LEU A 383 11.32 6.08 -17.82
N ASN A 384 12.01 4.97 -17.50
CA ASN A 384 11.39 3.82 -16.84
C ASN A 384 11.18 4.05 -15.34
N ILE A 385 10.07 4.72 -15.00
CA ILE A 385 9.72 5.15 -13.63
C ILE A 385 9.82 4.02 -12.61
N PHE A 386 9.35 2.81 -12.92
CA PHE A 386 9.32 1.72 -11.93
C PHE A 386 10.67 1.07 -11.72
N LEU A 387 11.51 1.05 -12.75
CA LEU A 387 12.89 0.62 -12.59
C LEU A 387 13.66 1.59 -11.68
N VAL A 388 13.46 2.89 -11.89
CA VAL A 388 14.04 3.93 -11.02
C VAL A 388 13.48 3.83 -9.60
N ALA A 389 12.17 3.63 -9.43
CA ALA A 389 11.55 3.45 -8.12
C ALA A 389 12.08 2.20 -7.40
N MET A 390 12.22 1.08 -8.11
CA MET A 390 12.79 -0.16 -7.58
C MET A 390 14.24 0.06 -7.15
N GLN A 391 15.03 0.71 -8.02
CA GLN A 391 16.42 1.04 -7.73
C GLN A 391 16.51 1.92 -6.47
N PHE A 392 15.76 3.02 -6.42
CA PHE A 392 15.75 3.94 -5.29
C PHE A 392 15.34 3.24 -3.98
N GLY A 393 14.27 2.45 -4.01
CA GLY A 393 13.83 1.66 -2.86
C GLY A 393 14.87 0.65 -2.38
N LEU A 394 15.53 -0.08 -3.31
CA LEU A 394 16.59 -1.03 -2.97
C LEU A 394 17.86 -0.33 -2.45
N GLN A 395 18.23 0.81 -3.01
CA GLN A 395 19.35 1.61 -2.49
C GLN A 395 19.07 2.05 -1.05
N ARG A 396 17.86 2.52 -0.75
CA ARG A 396 17.46 2.89 0.61
C ARG A 396 17.38 1.68 1.54
N LEU A 397 16.95 0.51 1.03
CA LEU A 397 16.93 -0.75 1.79
C LEU A 397 18.35 -1.20 2.19
N ILE A 398 19.26 -1.28 1.23
CA ILE A 398 20.64 -1.75 1.46
C ILE A 398 21.41 -0.76 2.35
N LYS A 399 21.21 0.54 2.12
CA LYS A 399 21.89 1.62 2.85
C LYS A 399 21.10 2.12 4.06
N CYS A 400 20.14 1.36 4.57
CA CYS A 400 19.20 1.83 5.58
C CYS A 400 19.84 2.31 6.88
N THR A 401 21.02 1.80 7.23
CA THR A 401 21.81 2.20 8.39
C THR A 401 22.57 3.52 8.17
N LYS A 402 22.41 4.17 7.01
CA LYS A 402 22.96 5.51 6.72
C LYS A 402 21.87 6.56 6.61
N TYR A 403 20.61 6.19 6.72
CA TYR A 403 19.48 7.10 6.57
C TYR A 403 18.56 7.01 7.78
N CYS A 404 18.03 8.16 8.19
CA CYS A 404 16.96 8.15 9.19
C CYS A 404 15.71 7.46 8.62
N MET A 405 15.13 6.53 9.38
CA MET A 405 13.89 5.83 9.00
C MET A 405 12.66 6.73 8.83
N VAL A 406 12.73 7.99 9.27
CA VAL A 406 11.59 8.91 9.28
C VAL A 406 11.78 10.06 8.29
N CYS A 407 12.84 10.85 8.43
CA CYS A 407 13.09 11.96 7.50
C CYS A 407 13.90 11.55 6.26
N HIS A 408 14.48 10.35 6.26
CA HIS A 408 15.35 9.79 5.21
C HIS A 408 16.56 10.66 4.84
N GLN A 409 16.91 11.64 5.68
CA GLN A 409 18.18 12.35 5.58
C GLN A 409 19.33 11.39 5.83
N ARG A 410 20.44 11.64 5.12
CA ARG A 410 21.70 10.96 5.38
C ARG A 410 22.17 11.32 6.79
N MET A 411 22.67 10.31 7.48
CA MET A 411 23.18 10.43 8.84
C MET A 411 24.70 10.50 8.80
N ASP A 412 25.25 11.61 9.27
CA ASP A 412 26.68 11.80 9.45
C ASP A 412 27.07 11.22 10.81
N GLY A 413 27.48 9.95 10.83
CA GLY A 413 27.87 9.30 12.08
C GLY A 413 28.50 7.93 11.86
N GLY A 414 29.71 7.74 12.43
CA GLY A 414 30.47 6.49 12.43
C GLY A 414 29.89 5.38 13.32
N PHE A 415 28.57 5.34 13.49
CA PHE A 415 27.91 4.20 14.13
C PHE A 415 27.70 3.11 13.09
N GLU A 416 28.38 1.98 13.28
CA GLU A 416 28.16 0.76 12.50
C GLU A 416 26.95 0.02 13.08
N ALA A 417 25.77 0.63 12.92
CA ALA A 417 24.52 0.00 13.31
C ALA A 417 24.16 -1.09 12.29
N VAL A 418 23.73 -2.25 12.77
CA VAL A 418 23.19 -3.31 11.91
C VAL A 418 21.72 -3.05 11.59
N LYS A 419 20.94 -2.52 12.54
CA LYS A 419 19.53 -2.17 12.35
C LYS A 419 19.36 -0.69 11.96
N PRO A 420 18.35 -0.35 11.13
CA PRO A 420 17.97 1.02 10.85
C PRO A 420 17.65 1.82 12.12
N PHE A 421 17.90 3.13 12.07
CA PHE A 421 17.72 4.03 13.21
C PHE A 421 17.13 5.37 12.77
N VAL A 422 16.94 6.26 13.75
CA VAL A 422 16.45 7.62 13.52
C VAL A 422 17.46 8.67 13.94
N CYS A 423 17.36 9.85 13.34
CA CYS A 423 18.20 10.99 13.68
C CYS A 423 17.86 11.54 15.07
N GLY A 424 18.74 12.38 15.61
CA GLY A 424 18.53 13.05 16.90
C GLY A 424 17.39 14.08 16.93
N ASN A 425 16.62 14.24 15.84
CA ASN A 425 15.46 15.13 15.83
C ASN A 425 14.32 14.50 16.65
N LEU A 426 13.86 15.21 17.67
CA LEU A 426 12.79 14.76 18.58
C LEU A 426 11.51 14.37 17.85
N LEU A 427 11.16 15.03 16.75
CA LEU A 427 9.98 14.66 15.95
C LEU A 427 10.17 13.30 15.27
N CYS A 428 11.37 13.02 14.74
CA CYS A 428 11.68 11.73 14.14
C CYS A 428 11.69 10.61 15.20
N LEU A 429 12.25 10.89 16.38
CA LEU A 429 12.23 9.94 17.50
C LEU A 429 10.80 9.65 17.96
N TYR A 430 9.98 10.68 18.14
CA TYR A 430 8.58 10.54 18.50
C TYR A 430 7.80 9.73 17.47
N GLN A 431 7.93 10.07 16.18
CA GLN A 431 7.28 9.33 15.09
C GLN A 431 7.74 7.89 15.03
N TYR A 432 9.03 7.62 15.25
CA TYR A 432 9.56 6.26 15.27
C TYR A 432 8.97 5.38 16.37
N LEU A 433 8.89 5.93 17.59
CA LEU A 433 8.38 5.21 18.76
C LEU A 433 6.85 5.12 18.74
N SER A 434 6.15 6.18 18.33
CA SER A 434 4.69 6.27 18.42
C SER A 434 3.97 5.70 17.19
N LEU A 435 4.57 5.75 16.00
CA LEU A 435 3.98 5.21 14.77
C LEU A 435 4.44 3.79 14.46
N GLY A 436 5.19 3.15 15.37
CA GLY A 436 5.63 1.77 15.23
C GLY A 436 6.58 1.53 14.06
N PHE A 437 7.41 2.54 13.71
CA PHE A 437 8.47 2.34 12.71
C PHE A 437 9.64 1.49 13.27
N GLY A 438 9.69 1.30 14.59
CA GLY A 438 10.64 0.42 15.27
C GLY A 438 10.22 -1.04 15.28
N GLN A 439 11.15 -1.92 15.69
CA GLN A 439 10.80 -3.33 15.94
C GLN A 439 9.78 -3.41 17.08
N SER A 440 8.91 -4.42 17.00
CA SER A 440 8.11 -4.81 18.15
C SER A 440 9.06 -5.21 19.27
N ILE A 441 9.00 -4.49 20.38
CA ILE A 441 9.81 -4.78 21.58
C ILE A 441 9.51 -6.21 22.03
N GLU A 442 8.26 -6.65 21.88
CA GLU A 442 7.81 -8.01 22.16
C GLU A 442 8.54 -9.04 21.29
N HIS A 443 8.75 -8.74 20.00
CA HIS A 443 9.50 -9.61 19.10
C HIS A 443 10.96 -9.78 19.56
N ASP A 444 11.63 -8.69 19.96
CA ASP A 444 13.02 -8.75 20.45
C ASP A 444 13.11 -9.48 21.81
N ILE A 445 12.13 -9.29 22.70
CA ILE A 445 12.05 -10.03 23.97
C ILE A 445 11.90 -11.54 23.73
N ILE A 446 11.06 -11.93 22.77
CA ILE A 446 10.79 -13.34 22.48
C ILE A 446 11.98 -13.99 21.75
N ASN A 447 12.54 -13.33 20.75
CA ASN A 447 13.53 -13.93 19.84
C ASN A 447 14.98 -13.65 20.23
N SER A 448 15.24 -12.65 21.07
CA SER A 448 16.59 -12.29 21.52
C SER A 448 16.64 -11.95 23.02
N PRO A 449 16.12 -12.83 23.91
CA PRO A 449 16.00 -12.54 25.34
C PRO A 449 17.35 -12.25 26.00
N ALA A 450 18.42 -12.93 25.59
CA ALA A 450 19.77 -12.71 26.13
C ALA A 450 20.31 -11.29 25.81
N VAL A 451 19.98 -10.74 24.65
CA VAL A 451 20.35 -9.36 24.28
C VAL A 451 19.60 -8.37 25.16
N VAL A 452 18.30 -8.61 25.38
CA VAL A 452 17.47 -7.80 26.26
C VAL A 452 18.00 -7.84 27.71
N ASP A 453 18.30 -9.03 28.23
CA ASP A 453 18.88 -9.21 29.56
C ASP A 453 20.23 -8.49 29.72
N LEU A 454 21.08 -8.55 28.69
CA LEU A 454 22.36 -7.85 28.67
C LEU A 454 22.16 -6.32 28.72
N LEU A 455 21.25 -5.78 27.91
CA LEU A 455 20.93 -4.36 27.89
C LEU A 455 20.35 -3.89 29.23
N ILE A 456 19.47 -4.67 29.85
CA ILE A 456 18.93 -4.41 31.19
C ILE A 456 20.06 -4.44 32.23
N SER A 457 20.98 -5.40 32.15
CA SER A 457 22.11 -5.53 33.06
C SER A 457 23.09 -4.36 32.95
N PHE A 458 23.36 -3.88 31.72
CA PHE A 458 24.17 -2.68 31.48
C PHE A 458 23.50 -1.42 32.01
N PHE A 459 22.19 -1.28 31.78
CA PHE A 459 21.42 -0.16 32.32
C PHE A 459 21.45 -0.18 33.86
N TYR A 460 21.18 -1.33 34.48
CA TYR A 460 21.27 -1.50 35.93
C TYR A 460 22.65 -1.13 36.47
N SER A 461 23.72 -1.64 35.85
CA SER A 461 25.10 -1.36 36.28
C SER A 461 25.46 0.12 36.16
N ALA A 462 24.99 0.78 35.09
CA ALA A 462 25.17 2.22 34.89
C ALA A 462 24.41 3.05 35.93
N VAL A 463 23.17 2.68 36.25
CA VAL A 463 22.36 3.33 37.29
C VAL A 463 22.99 3.12 38.67
N PHE A 464 23.33 1.87 39.03
CA PHE A 464 23.95 1.53 40.32
C PHE A 464 25.28 2.26 40.54
N SER A 465 26.07 2.42 39.48
CA SER A 465 27.35 3.13 39.54
C SER A 465 27.22 4.66 39.39
N ASN A 466 26.00 5.19 39.24
CA ASN A 466 25.71 6.60 38.95
C ASN A 466 26.47 7.14 37.71
N ARG A 467 26.57 6.32 36.65
CA ARG A 467 27.25 6.63 35.38
C ARG A 467 26.29 6.68 34.19
N LEU A 468 24.98 6.77 34.45
CA LEU A 468 24.00 6.94 33.39
C LEU A 468 24.25 8.29 32.71
N ARG A 469 24.52 8.27 31.39
CA ARG A 469 24.83 9.49 30.63
C ARG A 469 23.60 10.34 30.41
N GLU A 470 22.53 9.72 29.94
CA GLU A 470 21.28 10.36 29.55
C GLU A 470 20.10 9.42 29.84
N PHE A 471 18.93 9.99 30.10
CA PHE A 471 17.68 9.24 30.21
C PHE A 471 17.05 9.04 28.83
N PRO A 472 16.35 7.91 28.60
CA PRO A 472 15.66 7.69 27.35
C PRO A 472 14.57 8.76 27.15
N GLN A 473 14.62 9.45 26.00
CA GLN A 473 13.65 10.47 25.61
C GLN A 473 12.63 9.89 24.62
N GLY A 474 11.49 10.57 24.45
CA GLY A 474 10.52 10.24 23.39
C GLY A 474 9.59 9.06 23.65
N LEU A 475 9.80 8.26 24.71
CA LEU A 475 8.92 7.13 25.07
C LEU A 475 7.62 7.56 25.77
N GLY A 476 7.46 8.85 26.10
CA GLY A 476 6.28 9.34 26.81
C GLY A 476 6.04 8.67 28.17
N LEU A 477 7.08 8.05 28.76
CA LEU A 477 6.99 7.37 30.06
C LEU A 477 6.66 8.41 31.12
N LYS A 478 5.42 8.34 31.62
CA LYS A 478 5.00 9.08 32.80
C LYS A 478 5.50 8.29 34.01
N CYS A 479 6.62 8.71 34.59
CA CYS A 479 7.00 8.24 35.91
C CYS A 479 6.28 9.08 36.96
N ALA A 480 5.78 8.45 38.03
CA ALA A 480 5.31 9.19 39.19
C ALA A 480 6.48 10.01 39.78
N ASP A 481 6.20 11.23 40.23
CA ASP A 481 7.22 12.13 40.79
C ASP A 481 7.67 11.57 42.15
N PRO A 482 8.93 11.11 42.29
CA PRO A 482 9.42 10.61 43.58
C PRO A 482 9.56 11.73 44.64
N GLY A 483 9.32 12.99 44.26
CA GLY A 483 9.55 14.17 45.08
C GLY A 483 11.00 14.65 44.96
N SER A 484 11.33 15.72 45.68
CA SER A 484 12.69 16.26 45.71
C SER A 484 13.47 15.71 46.89
N LEU A 485 14.81 15.67 46.79
CA LEU A 485 15.69 15.38 47.94
C LEU A 485 15.44 16.29 49.16
N LYS A 486 14.82 17.46 48.95
CA LYS A 486 14.47 18.43 50.00
C LYS A 486 13.04 18.29 50.52
N ASP A 487 12.16 17.67 49.75
CA ASP A 487 10.73 17.50 50.07
C ASP A 487 10.24 16.19 49.41
N PRO A 488 10.51 15.04 50.05
CA PRO A 488 10.11 13.75 49.52
C PRO A 488 8.59 13.60 49.58
N SER A 489 7.99 13.08 48.51
CA SER A 489 6.54 12.82 48.44
C SER A 489 6.12 11.86 49.56
N GLU A 490 4.93 12.06 50.14
CA GLU A 490 4.39 11.18 51.20
C GLU A 490 4.40 9.71 50.74
N HIS A 491 4.93 8.82 51.59
CA HIS A 491 5.04 7.39 51.31
C HIS A 491 3.99 6.60 52.09
N LEU A 492 3.43 5.57 51.44
CA LEU A 492 2.50 4.66 52.09
C LEU A 492 3.05 3.23 52.11
N ASP A 493 3.05 2.65 53.31
CA ASP A 493 3.52 1.29 53.56
C ASP A 493 2.45 0.28 53.18
N VAL A 494 2.76 -0.59 52.21
CA VAL A 494 1.82 -1.59 51.72
C VAL A 494 2.45 -2.98 51.60
N GLU A 495 1.61 -4.01 51.74
CA GLU A 495 1.99 -5.38 51.44
C GLU A 495 1.54 -5.71 50.01
N VAL A 496 2.47 -6.06 49.12
CA VAL A 496 2.16 -6.40 47.72
C VAL A 496 2.32 -7.91 47.50
N SER A 497 1.22 -8.58 47.18
CA SER A 497 1.23 -9.97 46.71
C SER A 497 1.19 -10.00 45.19
N PHE A 498 2.34 -10.25 44.56
CA PHE A 498 2.44 -10.43 43.10
C PHE A 498 1.72 -11.70 42.62
N ARG A 499 1.66 -12.74 43.47
CA ARG A 499 0.97 -14.00 43.17
C ARG A 499 -0.52 -13.80 43.03
N ASP A 500 -1.10 -13.06 43.96
CA ASP A 500 -2.55 -12.83 44.02
C ASP A 500 -2.96 -11.55 43.28
N LYS A 501 -2.00 -10.80 42.75
CA LYS A 501 -2.18 -9.49 42.10
C LYS A 501 -2.94 -8.51 42.99
N LYS A 502 -2.60 -8.46 44.29
CA LYS A 502 -3.26 -7.62 45.30
C LYS A 502 -2.27 -6.78 46.07
N ILE A 503 -2.68 -5.54 46.37
CA ILE A 503 -1.99 -4.63 47.29
C ILE A 503 -2.85 -4.53 48.54
N ARG A 504 -2.25 -4.68 49.71
CA ARG A 504 -2.91 -4.56 51.02
C ARG A 504 -2.30 -3.39 51.78
N PHE A 505 -3.14 -2.50 52.27
CA PHE A 505 -2.74 -1.35 53.05
C PHE A 505 -2.74 -1.70 54.54
N SER A 506 -1.86 -1.07 55.31
CA SER A 506 -1.88 -1.17 56.77
C SER A 506 -3.22 -0.62 57.32
N SER A 507 -3.78 -1.27 58.34
CA SER A 507 -5.12 -0.95 58.87
C SER A 507 -5.24 0.48 59.44
N ALA A 508 -4.14 1.18 59.69
CA ALA A 508 -4.13 2.52 60.29
C ALA A 508 -4.37 3.65 59.27
N ASP A 509 -4.14 3.41 57.98
CA ASP A 509 -4.03 4.48 56.99
C ASP A 509 -5.26 4.61 56.08
N TYR A 510 -6.21 3.65 56.12
CA TYR A 510 -7.38 3.59 55.23
C TYR A 510 -8.21 4.90 55.12
N GLY A 511 -8.17 5.77 56.14
CA GLY A 511 -8.87 7.06 56.15
C GLY A 511 -8.29 8.11 55.19
N SER A 512 -6.99 8.06 54.86
CA SER A 512 -6.34 8.98 53.92
C SER A 512 -6.59 8.61 52.44
N HIS A 513 -7.17 7.43 52.19
CA HIS A 513 -7.21 6.76 50.88
C HIS A 513 -8.37 7.20 49.96
N LYS A 514 -9.14 8.23 50.35
CA LYS A 514 -10.29 8.72 49.56
C LYS A 514 -9.94 9.45 48.26
N LYS A 515 -8.65 9.60 47.94
CA LYS A 515 -8.19 10.37 46.77
C LYS A 515 -7.72 9.53 45.58
N MET A 516 -7.45 8.22 45.75
CA MET A 516 -7.02 7.38 44.62
C MET A 516 -8.20 7.14 43.67
N LYS A 517 -8.02 7.47 42.39
CA LYS A 517 -8.98 7.18 41.33
C LYS A 517 -8.35 6.26 40.29
N GLU A 518 -9.22 5.54 39.58
CA GLU A 518 -8.80 4.78 38.41
C GLU A 518 -8.16 5.73 37.39
N GLY A 519 -6.92 5.45 37.00
CA GLY A 519 -6.10 6.29 36.12
C GLY A 519 -4.95 7.03 36.80
N ASP A 520 -4.87 7.05 38.14
CA ASP A 520 -3.74 7.62 38.87
C ASP A 520 -2.47 6.75 38.68
N CYS A 521 -1.33 7.39 38.44
CA CYS A 521 -0.04 6.71 38.34
C CYS A 521 0.55 6.50 39.73
N VAL A 522 0.89 5.26 40.06
CA VAL A 522 1.60 4.94 41.31
C VAL A 522 2.96 4.35 41.05
N LEU A 523 4.01 4.87 41.69
CA LEU A 523 5.32 4.21 41.74
C LEU A 523 5.32 3.19 42.88
N LEU A 524 5.96 2.04 42.71
CA LEU A 524 6.12 1.04 43.78
C LEU A 524 7.60 0.96 44.12
N VAL A 525 8.00 1.39 45.33
CA VAL A 525 9.38 1.21 45.81
C VAL A 525 9.43 -0.02 46.71
N ILE A 526 10.09 -1.06 46.19
CA ILE A 526 10.39 -2.27 46.93
C ILE A 526 11.67 -2.00 47.74
N ARG A 527 11.56 -1.99 49.06
CA ARG A 527 12.74 -1.94 49.93
C ARG A 527 13.20 -3.37 50.19
N PRO A 528 14.37 -3.79 49.70
CA PRO A 528 14.90 -5.09 50.07
C PRO A 528 15.18 -5.09 51.57
N LYS A 529 14.55 -6.01 52.33
CA LYS A 529 14.98 -6.36 53.68
C LYS A 529 16.45 -6.79 53.57
N GLU A 530 17.35 -6.07 54.25
CA GLU A 530 18.80 -6.28 54.31
C GLU A 530 19.30 -7.43 53.42
N MET A 531 19.66 -7.15 52.17
CA MET A 531 20.31 -8.13 51.29
C MET A 531 21.74 -8.39 51.79
N THR A 532 21.90 -9.16 52.86
CA THR A 532 23.14 -9.85 53.16
C THR A 532 23.25 -11.08 52.28
N THR A 533 23.47 -10.88 50.97
CA THR A 533 24.24 -11.78 50.07
C THR A 533 24.10 -11.33 48.60
N PRO A 534 25.20 -11.33 47.82
CA PRO A 534 25.14 -11.06 46.39
C PRO A 534 24.83 -12.38 45.67
N VAL A 535 23.56 -12.67 45.41
CA VAL A 535 23.16 -13.78 44.54
C VAL A 535 22.32 -13.22 43.38
N PRO A 536 22.57 -13.63 42.12
CA PRO A 536 21.84 -13.12 40.97
C PRO A 536 20.35 -13.46 41.07
N ILE A 537 19.51 -12.51 40.67
CA ILE A 537 18.05 -12.65 40.55
C ILE A 537 17.74 -13.59 39.38
N VAL A 538 17.96 -14.88 39.55
CA VAL A 538 17.41 -15.91 38.64
C VAL A 538 16.63 -16.97 39.41
N HIS A 539 16.85 -17.12 40.72
CA HIS A 539 16.07 -18.07 41.52
C HIS A 539 15.89 -17.61 42.96
N SER A 540 14.80 -16.90 43.26
CA SER A 540 14.27 -16.89 44.63
C SER A 540 12.79 -16.51 44.66
N ASN A 541 11.98 -17.46 45.13
CA ASN A 541 10.66 -17.20 45.71
C ASN A 541 10.85 -16.29 46.94
N SER A 542 10.51 -15.00 46.86
CA SER A 542 10.49 -14.14 48.05
C SER A 542 9.35 -13.12 47.98
N CYS A 543 8.48 -13.17 49.00
CA CYS A 543 7.57 -12.07 49.35
C CYS A 543 8.38 -10.87 49.86
N GLY A 544 7.99 -9.67 49.45
CA GLY A 544 8.53 -8.41 49.97
C GLY A 544 7.42 -7.38 50.17
N GLU A 545 7.57 -6.54 51.20
CA GLU A 545 6.78 -5.32 51.39
C GLU A 545 7.22 -4.27 50.37
N ALA A 546 6.27 -3.52 49.80
CA ALA A 546 6.55 -2.46 48.84
C ALA A 546 5.76 -1.22 49.22
N HIS A 547 6.23 -0.02 48.88
CA HIS A 547 5.51 1.22 49.17
C HIS A 547 4.87 1.76 47.89
N VAL A 548 3.62 2.22 47.97
CA VAL A 548 2.90 2.89 46.87
C VAL A 548 3.18 4.38 46.94
N HIS A 549 3.58 4.97 45.81
CA HIS A 549 3.80 6.40 45.60
C HIS A 549 2.61 7.00 44.85
N HIS A 550 2.34 8.27 45.08
CA HIS A 550 1.31 9.03 44.39
C HIS A 550 1.87 10.07 43.43
#